data_AF-A0A4P5VJM1-F1
#
_entry.id   AF-A0A4P5VJM1-F1
#
_cell.length_a   1.000
_cell.length_b   1.000
_cell.length_c   1.000
_cell.angle_alpha   90.00
_cell.angle_beta   90.00
_cell.angle_gamma   90.00
#
_symmetry.space_group_name_H-M   'P 1'
#
loop_
_entity.id
_entity.type
_entity.pdbx_description
1 polymer ?
#
loop_
_entity_poly.entity_id
_entity_poly.type
_entity_poly.pdbx_seq_one_letter_code
_entity_poly.pdbx_strand_id
1 'polypeptide(L)'
;MTSPFAPDPPPEATAPTEQLLARLEAISRERPDRVLRLRGTLRALPPEACREGGEDPAAAASADEPCELVIYRGFSSSTTHPTAFDPDQPALPETARLISAEILQAPLRPGAAEGLLAGPGPVALFLEPGAWP
;
A
#
# COMPACT_ATOMS: atom_id res chain seq x y z
N MET A 1 -36.74 -7.14 -21.21
CA MET A 1 -35.67 -7.95 -20.58
C MET A 1 -34.94 -7.03 -19.62
N THR A 2 -35.29 -7.11 -18.33
CA THR A 2 -34.63 -6.34 -17.26
C THR A 2 -33.30 -7.00 -16.96
N SER A 3 -32.20 -6.31 -17.26
CA SER A 3 -30.87 -6.71 -16.82
C SER A 3 -30.75 -6.48 -15.31
N PRO A 4 -30.23 -7.41 -14.50
CA PRO A 4 -29.98 -7.15 -13.10
C PRO A 4 -28.79 -6.20 -13.00
N PHE A 5 -29.05 -4.95 -12.60
CA PHE A 5 -28.05 -4.04 -12.10
C PHE A 5 -27.48 -4.69 -10.85
N ALA A 6 -26.23 -5.19 -10.94
CA ALA A 6 -25.50 -5.65 -9.78
C ALA A 6 -25.52 -4.53 -8.73
N PRO A 7 -25.70 -4.83 -7.43
CA PRO A 7 -25.61 -3.81 -6.40
C PRO A 7 -24.25 -3.13 -6.53
N ASP A 8 -24.29 -1.80 -6.68
CA ASP A 8 -23.11 -0.95 -6.60
C ASP A 8 -22.33 -1.35 -5.33
N PRO A 9 -21.03 -1.68 -5.44
CA PRO A 9 -20.24 -1.94 -4.24
C PRO A 9 -20.30 -0.68 -3.36
N PRO A 10 -20.43 -0.82 -2.03
CA PRO A 10 -20.52 0.35 -1.15
C PRO A 10 -19.34 1.29 -1.42
N PRO A 11 -19.53 2.63 -1.43
CA PRO A 11 -18.52 3.61 -1.81
C PRO A 11 -17.25 3.57 -0.94
N GLU A 12 -17.27 2.85 0.19
CA GLU A 12 -16.09 2.56 1.02
C GLU A 12 -15.12 1.53 0.43
N ALA A 13 -15.53 0.71 -0.54
CA ALA A 13 -14.67 -0.32 -1.14
C ALA A 13 -13.80 0.18 -2.31
N THR A 14 -13.95 1.45 -2.72
CA THR A 14 -13.17 2.10 -3.79
C THR A 14 -12.70 3.50 -3.36
N ALA A 15 -12.42 3.69 -2.07
CA ALA A 15 -11.72 4.90 -1.67
C ALA A 15 -10.38 4.96 -2.42
N PRO A 16 -10.01 6.11 -3.02
CA PRO A 16 -8.71 6.25 -3.68
C PRO A 16 -7.61 5.92 -2.69
N THR A 17 -6.56 5.24 -3.15
CA THR A 17 -5.40 4.82 -2.32
C THR A 17 -4.88 5.97 -1.46
N GLU A 18 -4.94 7.20 -1.97
CA GLU A 18 -4.56 8.43 -1.27
C GLU A 18 -5.40 8.68 0.00
N GLN A 19 -6.72 8.56 -0.06
CA GLN A 19 -7.59 8.78 1.10
C GLN A 19 -7.39 7.69 2.15
N LEU A 20 -7.15 6.46 1.71
CA LEU A 20 -6.78 5.35 2.58
C LEU A 20 -5.46 5.66 3.32
N LEU A 21 -4.43 6.08 2.59
CA LEU A 21 -3.13 6.46 3.16
C LEU A 21 -3.26 7.61 4.15
N ALA A 22 -3.97 8.69 3.79
CA ALA A 22 -4.17 9.84 4.65
C ALA A 22 -4.85 9.47 5.98
N ARG A 23 -5.82 8.55 5.97
CA ARG A 23 -6.45 8.05 7.19
C ARG A 23 -5.47 7.24 8.06
N LEU A 24 -4.69 6.36 7.45
CA LEU A 24 -3.70 5.55 8.16
C LEU A 24 -2.57 6.41 8.75
N GLU A 25 -2.16 7.46 8.04
CA GLU A 25 -1.19 8.45 8.51
C GLU A 25 -1.72 9.23 9.72
N ALA A 26 -2.98 9.66 9.68
CA ALA A 26 -3.61 10.34 10.82
C ALA A 26 -3.59 9.45 12.08
N ILE A 27 -3.93 8.15 11.94
CA ILE A 27 -3.90 7.18 13.05
C ILE A 27 -2.46 6.95 13.53
N SER A 28 -1.51 6.82 12.61
CA SER A 28 -0.08 6.64 12.92
C SER A 28 0.49 7.83 13.69
N ARG A 29 0.04 9.05 13.39
CA ARG A 29 0.46 10.27 14.09
C ARG A 29 0.07 10.24 15.57
N GLU A 30 -1.09 9.67 15.90
CA GLU A 30 -1.54 9.49 17.28
C GLU A 30 -0.79 8.36 18.01
N ARG A 31 -0.15 7.44 17.27
CA ARG A 31 0.59 6.29 17.80
C ARG A 31 2.05 6.28 17.36
N PRO A 32 2.88 7.19 17.88
CA PRO A 32 4.28 7.34 17.46
C PRO A 32 5.20 6.18 17.87
N ASP A 33 4.71 5.22 18.67
CA ASP A 33 5.39 3.98 19.07
C ASP A 33 5.01 2.77 18.18
N ARG A 34 4.28 3.02 17.09
CA ARG A 34 3.79 2.02 16.15
C ARG A 34 4.20 2.37 14.74
N VAL A 35 4.53 1.33 13.98
CA VAL A 35 4.83 1.42 12.56
C VAL A 35 3.84 0.54 11.84
N LEU A 36 3.11 1.08 10.87
CA LEU A 36 2.23 0.29 10.02
C LEU A 36 3.00 -0.08 8.75
N ARG A 37 3.11 -1.37 8.47
CA ARG A 37 3.67 -1.88 7.21
C ARG A 37 2.52 -2.35 6.34
N LEU A 38 2.45 -1.81 5.14
CA LEU A 38 1.50 -2.15 4.10
C LEU A 38 2.24 -2.91 3.01
N ARG A 39 1.65 -4.00 2.55
CA ARG A 39 2.16 -4.83 1.47
C ARG A 39 1.11 -5.00 0.41
N GLY A 40 1.54 -4.93 -0.83
CA GLY A 40 0.66 -4.97 -1.98
C GLY A 40 1.42 -5.27 -3.26
N THR A 41 0.78 -4.95 -4.37
CA THR A 41 1.39 -5.02 -5.67
C THR A 41 1.10 -3.77 -6.50
N LEU A 42 2.07 -3.36 -7.32
CA LEU A 42 1.90 -2.32 -8.31
C LEU A 42 1.65 -2.98 -9.66
N ARG A 43 0.63 -2.52 -10.38
CA ARG A 43 0.54 -2.88 -11.80
C ARG A 43 1.68 -2.17 -12.53
N ALA A 44 2.67 -2.93 -12.96
CA ALA A 44 3.67 -2.44 -13.90
C ALA A 44 2.96 -1.98 -15.17
N LEU A 45 3.08 -0.69 -15.50
CA LEU A 45 2.75 -0.23 -16.85
C LEU A 45 3.72 -0.93 -17.81
N PRO A 46 3.26 -1.39 -18.98
CA PRO A 46 4.16 -1.99 -19.96
C PRO A 46 5.31 -1.00 -20.22
N PRO A 47 6.57 -1.46 -20.30
CA PRO A 47 7.69 -0.57 -20.49
C PRO A 47 7.52 0.19 -21.81
N GLU A 48 7.06 1.44 -21.72
CA GLU A 48 7.10 2.36 -22.84
C GLU A 48 8.58 2.71 -23.04
N ALA A 49 9.14 2.22 -24.15
CA ALA A 49 10.50 2.44 -24.64
C ALA A 49 11.63 1.61 -23.99
N CYS A 50 11.79 0.38 -24.50
CA CYS A 50 13.08 -0.12 -25.00
C CYS A 50 12.81 -1.05 -26.19
N ARG A 51 12.51 -0.46 -27.37
CA ARG A 51 12.70 -1.18 -28.63
C ARG A 51 14.17 -1.06 -28.99
N GLU A 52 14.89 -2.17 -28.95
CA GLU A 52 15.62 -2.77 -30.09
C GLU A 52 16.64 -3.78 -29.55
N GLY A 53 16.42 -5.06 -29.87
CA GLY A 53 17.42 -6.12 -29.63
C GLY A 53 16.98 -7.21 -28.67
N GLY A 54 15.97 -7.99 -29.05
CA GLY A 54 15.79 -9.40 -28.71
C GLY A 54 15.87 -9.83 -27.25
N GLU A 55 14.73 -9.89 -26.58
CA GLU A 55 14.50 -10.81 -25.45
C GLU A 55 13.02 -11.20 -25.41
N ASP A 56 12.78 -12.45 -25.01
CA ASP A 56 11.53 -13.23 -25.09
C ASP A 56 10.20 -12.47 -24.86
N PRO A 57 9.22 -12.53 -25.78
CA PRO A 57 7.91 -11.87 -25.62
C PRO A 57 6.99 -12.54 -24.57
N ALA A 58 7.44 -13.60 -23.88
CA ALA A 58 6.69 -14.28 -22.83
C ALA A 58 6.91 -13.68 -21.41
N ALA A 59 7.89 -12.79 -21.22
CA ALA A 59 8.20 -12.17 -19.93
C ALA A 59 7.51 -10.80 -19.71
N ALA A 60 6.92 -10.22 -20.75
CA ALA A 60 6.13 -8.97 -20.68
C ALA A 60 4.65 -9.20 -20.30
N ALA A 61 4.35 -10.34 -19.66
CA ALA A 61 3.11 -10.45 -18.91
C ALA A 61 3.18 -9.38 -17.81
N SER A 62 2.21 -8.47 -17.77
CA SER A 62 2.09 -7.41 -16.75
C SER A 62 2.26 -8.01 -15.36
N ALA A 63 3.49 -8.06 -14.87
CA ALA A 63 3.83 -8.64 -13.60
C ALA A 63 3.47 -7.61 -12.56
N ASP A 64 2.50 -7.95 -11.71
CA ASP A 64 2.24 -7.19 -10.51
C ASP A 64 3.50 -7.22 -9.63
N GLU A 65 4.17 -6.07 -9.51
CA GLU A 65 5.43 -5.99 -8.79
C GLU A 65 5.15 -5.84 -7.30
N PRO A 66 5.76 -6.65 -6.41
CA PRO A 66 5.55 -6.52 -4.98
C PRO A 66 5.95 -5.13 -4.51
N CYS A 67 5.10 -4.52 -3.71
CA CYS A 67 5.33 -3.20 -3.15
C CYS A 67 5.11 -3.23 -1.64
N GLU A 68 6.03 -2.57 -0.95
CA GLU A 68 5.95 -2.36 0.47
C GLU A 68 6.00 -0.85 0.77
N LEU A 69 5.09 -0.44 1.66
CA LEU A 69 4.97 0.93 2.16
C LEU A 69 4.93 0.89 3.69
N VAL A 70 5.68 1.77 4.32
CA VAL A 70 5.76 1.91 5.77
C VAL A 70 5.19 3.25 6.17
N ILE A 71 4.28 3.28 7.14
CA ILE A 71 3.71 4.49 7.72
C ILE A 71 4.19 4.63 9.15
N TYR A 72 4.84 5.75 9.46
CA TYR A 72 5.38 6.04 10.77
C TYR A 72 5.22 7.53 11.12
N ARG A 73 4.61 7.80 12.29
CA ARG A 73 4.34 9.16 12.80
C ARG A 73 3.60 10.06 11.80
N GLY A 74 2.75 9.45 10.98
CA GLY A 74 1.98 10.15 9.94
C GLY A 74 2.74 10.49 8.67
N PHE A 75 3.86 9.80 8.40
CA PHE A 75 4.56 9.84 7.12
C PHE A 75 4.55 8.46 6.49
N SER A 76 4.17 8.37 5.22
CA SER A 76 4.33 7.19 4.40
C SER A 76 5.67 7.19 3.65
N SER A 77 6.32 6.03 3.57
CA SER A 77 7.59 5.82 2.87
C SER A 77 7.58 4.45 2.20
N SER A 78 7.84 4.39 0.90
CA SER A 78 8.00 3.11 0.20
C SER A 78 9.44 2.62 0.36
N THR A 79 9.58 1.32 0.62
CA THR A 79 10.88 0.66 0.76
C THR A 79 11.35 0.03 -0.56
N THR A 80 10.45 -0.10 -1.54
CA THR A 80 10.72 -0.78 -2.83
C THR A 80 10.74 0.19 -4.02
N HIS A 81 10.01 1.31 -3.94
CA HIS A 81 9.90 2.28 -5.03
C HIS A 81 10.22 3.70 -4.56
N PRO A 82 10.72 4.58 -5.43
CA PRO A 82 10.84 5.99 -5.09
C PRO A 82 9.44 6.57 -4.84
N THR A 83 9.18 6.99 -3.61
CA THR A 83 8.01 7.82 -3.31
C THR A 83 8.25 9.21 -3.86
N ALA A 84 7.24 9.83 -4.46
CA ALA A 84 7.28 11.28 -4.67
C ALA A 84 7.57 11.94 -3.32
N PHE A 85 8.62 12.75 -3.25
CA PHE A 85 8.96 13.52 -2.03
C PHE A 85 7.96 14.67 -1.79
N ASP A 86 7.08 14.91 -2.76
CA ASP A 86 6.08 15.96 -2.75
C ASP A 86 4.92 15.58 -1.80
N PRO A 87 4.70 16.34 -0.71
CA PRO A 87 3.63 16.06 0.26
C PRO A 87 2.22 16.20 -0.34
N ASP A 88 2.09 16.85 -1.49
CA ASP A 88 0.83 16.97 -2.23
C ASP A 88 0.63 15.84 -3.25
N GLN A 89 1.62 14.94 -3.43
CA GLN A 89 1.50 13.76 -4.28
C GLN A 89 1.45 12.48 -3.44
N PRO A 90 0.61 11.52 -3.82
CA PRO A 90 0.50 10.28 -3.08
C PRO A 90 1.78 9.44 -3.18
N ALA A 91 2.17 8.83 -2.06
CA ALA A 91 3.36 7.99 -1.98
C ALA A 91 3.27 6.73 -2.87
N LEU A 92 2.07 6.33 -3.29
CA LEU A 92 1.82 5.21 -4.20
C LEU A 92 0.96 5.66 -5.38
N PRO A 93 1.19 5.11 -6.59
CA PRO A 93 0.33 5.38 -7.74
C PRO A 93 -1.08 4.81 -7.52
N GLU A 94 -2.06 5.33 -8.25
CA GLU A 94 -3.45 4.83 -8.24
C GLU A 94 -3.57 3.35 -8.64
N THR A 95 -2.58 2.83 -9.36
CA THR A 95 -2.48 1.42 -9.77
C THR A 95 -1.98 0.50 -8.66
N ALA A 96 -1.62 1.05 -7.50
CA ALA A 96 -1.18 0.29 -6.35
C ALA A 96 -2.35 -0.42 -5.66
N ARG A 97 -2.23 -1.74 -5.52
CA ARG A 97 -3.18 -2.56 -4.79
C ARG A 97 -2.56 -3.04 -3.49
N LEU A 98 -2.96 -2.42 -2.38
CA LEU A 98 -2.58 -2.87 -1.05
C LEU A 98 -3.39 -4.12 -0.66
N ILE A 99 -2.70 -5.17 -0.22
CA ILE A 99 -3.27 -6.49 0.04
C ILE A 99 -3.31 -6.77 1.54
N SER A 100 -2.21 -6.50 2.24
CA SER A 100 -2.08 -6.79 3.66
C SER A 100 -1.43 -5.64 4.42
N ALA A 101 -1.72 -5.62 5.71
CA ALA A 101 -1.24 -4.64 6.66
C ALA A 101 -0.84 -5.33 7.97
N GLU A 102 0.14 -4.77 8.64
CA GLU A 102 0.63 -5.23 9.92
C GLU A 102 1.20 -4.09 10.75
N ILE A 103 1.03 -4.16 12.06
CA ILE A 103 1.54 -3.18 13.03
C ILE A 103 2.79 -3.74 13.68
N LEU A 104 3.87 -2.98 13.60
CA LEU A 104 5.16 -3.28 14.19
C LEU A 104 5.44 -2.30 15.33
N GLN A 105 6.18 -2.78 16.33
CA GLN A 105 6.70 -1.96 17.42
C GLN A 105 7.77 -1.01 16.88
N ALA A 106 7.58 0.30 17.07
CA ALA A 106 8.60 1.29 16.75
C ALA A 106 9.62 1.42 17.89
N PRO A 107 10.85 1.91 17.60
CA PRO A 107 11.42 2.14 16.27
C PRO A 107 11.85 0.82 15.60
N LEU A 108 11.74 0.75 14.26
CA LEU A 108 12.30 -0.39 13.51
C LEU A 108 13.83 -0.40 13.65
N ARG A 109 14.39 -1.56 14.00
CA ARG A 109 15.83 -1.74 14.21
C ARG A 109 16.39 -2.62 13.08
N PRO A 110 17.31 -2.11 12.25
CA PRO A 110 17.91 -2.93 11.21
C PRO A 110 18.71 -4.08 11.85
N GLY A 111 18.49 -5.31 11.36
CA GLY A 111 19.18 -6.51 11.85
C GLY A 111 18.62 -7.10 13.17
N ALA A 112 17.59 -6.51 13.76
CA ALA A 112 16.85 -7.09 14.88
C ALA A 112 15.48 -7.62 14.40
N ALA A 113 14.91 -8.56 15.16
CA ALA A 113 13.57 -9.05 14.88
C ALA A 113 12.53 -7.91 15.02
N GLU A 114 11.68 -7.75 14.01
CA GLU A 114 10.58 -6.80 14.05
C GLU A 114 9.53 -7.28 15.05
N GLY A 115 9.16 -6.43 16.00
CA GLY A 115 8.13 -6.76 16.99
C GLY A 115 6.73 -6.63 16.39
N LEU A 116 6.22 -7.69 15.75
CA LEU A 116 4.85 -7.72 15.24
C LEU A 116 3.84 -7.64 16.38
N LEU A 117 3.03 -6.59 16.39
CA LEU A 117 2.00 -6.32 17.40
C LEU A 117 0.61 -6.72 16.93
N ALA A 118 0.29 -6.53 15.64
CA ALA A 118 -0.99 -6.91 15.06
C ALA A 118 -0.85 -7.25 13.56
N GLY A 119 -1.69 -8.16 13.08
CA GLY A 119 -1.66 -8.67 11.71
C GLY A 119 -0.79 -9.91 11.52
N PRO A 120 -0.49 -10.30 10.27
CA PRO A 120 -0.95 -9.67 9.03
C PRO A 120 -2.48 -9.80 8.84
N GLY A 121 -3.11 -8.74 8.35
CA GLY A 121 -4.56 -8.69 8.10
C GLY A 121 -4.93 -7.77 6.94
N PRO A 122 -6.22 -7.70 6.56
CA PRO A 122 -6.67 -6.77 5.52
C PRO A 122 -6.48 -5.33 5.97
N VAL A 123 -6.04 -4.46 5.04
CA VAL A 123 -5.77 -3.03 5.33
C VAL A 123 -6.95 -2.32 5.98
N ALA A 124 -8.17 -2.67 5.56
CA ALA A 124 -9.40 -2.11 6.10
C ALA A 124 -9.56 -2.27 7.62
N LEU A 125 -9.01 -3.34 8.21
CA LEU A 125 -9.07 -3.58 9.66
C LEU A 125 -8.28 -2.51 10.44
N PHE A 126 -7.21 -1.98 9.85
CA PHE A 126 -6.33 -0.99 10.48
C PHE A 126 -6.80 0.46 10.27
N LEU A 127 -7.93 0.66 9.57
CA LEU A 127 -8.59 1.97 9.50
C LEU A 127 -9.30 2.36 10.79
N GLU A 128 -9.54 1.40 11.67
CA GLU A 128 -10.04 1.67 13.01
C GLU A 128 -8.87 1.95 13.95
N PRO A 129 -8.81 3.13 14.60
CA PRO A 129 -7.77 3.41 15.59
C PRO A 129 -7.73 2.36 16.70
N GLY A 130 -8.86 1.76 17.07
CA GLY A 130 -8.94 0.71 18.09
C GLY A 130 -8.21 -0.59 17.71
N ALA A 131 -7.92 -0.82 16.43
CA ALA A 131 -7.21 -2.01 15.96
C ALA A 131 -5.67 -1.93 16.14
N TRP A 132 -5.15 -0.78 16.59
CA TRP A 132 -3.74 -0.56 16.83
C TRP A 132 -3.46 -0.73 18.34
N PRO A 133 -2.89 -1.88 18.75
CA PRO A 133 -2.59 -2.17 20.17
C PRO A 133 -1.46 -1.28 20.71
#